data_AF-A0A158IDN3-F1
#
_entry.id   AF-A0A158IDN3-F1
#
_cell.length_a   1.000
_cell.length_b   1.000
_cell.length_c   1.000
_cell.angle_alpha   90.00
_cell.angle_beta   90.00
_cell.angle_gamma   90.00
#
_symmetry.space_group_name_H-M   'P 1'
#
loop_
_entity.id
_entity.type
_entity.pdbx_description
1 polymer ?
#
loop_
_entity_poly.entity_id
_entity_poly.type
_entity_poly.pdbx_seq_one_letter_code
_entity_poly.pdbx_strand_id
1 'polypeptide(L)'
;MSGTHITDRQVHLYMTKRKDHTQEVAAAKAGMSVRTARRVTKATELPSQKPVRDWRTRTNPFADVWDTEIVPLLRCSPKLKAITLLRKLQEDHADRFPESMRRTLERHISQWRALEGPGKEVFFPQTYQPGVRGFLMQKRRDKASAKRFFKHASVQTRYGARSSPIICTAIRRQ
;
A
#
# COMPACT_ATOMS: atom_id res chain seq x y z
N MET A 1 6.55 -10.47 21.21
CA MET A 1 7.10 -9.53 20.20
C MET A 1 7.55 -10.34 18.99
N SER A 2 7.21 -9.92 17.77
CA SER A 2 7.70 -10.59 16.55
C SER A 2 9.19 -10.33 16.38
N GLY A 3 10.00 -11.38 16.25
CA GLY A 3 11.42 -11.26 15.99
C GLY A 3 11.73 -10.79 14.56
N THR A 4 12.96 -10.33 14.32
CA THR A 4 13.46 -9.94 13.00
C THR A 4 13.32 -11.09 11.99
N HIS A 5 12.86 -10.77 10.78
CA HIS A 5 12.79 -11.74 9.69
C HIS A 5 14.19 -12.20 9.28
N ILE A 6 14.33 -13.48 8.96
CA ILE A 6 15.60 -14.03 8.49
C ILE A 6 15.86 -13.59 7.07
N THR A 7 17.04 -13.02 6.89
CA THR A 7 17.53 -12.54 5.59
C THR A 7 18.16 -13.67 4.79
N ASP A 8 18.17 -13.54 3.47
CA ASP A 8 18.87 -14.51 2.61
C ASP A 8 20.35 -14.60 2.95
N ARG A 9 20.99 -13.48 3.32
CA ARG A 9 22.40 -13.46 3.74
C ARG A 9 22.66 -14.39 4.92
N GLN A 10 21.77 -14.40 5.91
CA GLN A 10 21.88 -15.31 7.06
C GLN A 10 21.71 -16.76 6.64
N VAL A 11 20.82 -17.05 5.69
CA VAL A 11 20.66 -18.40 5.13
C VAL A 11 21.92 -18.86 4.40
N HIS A 12 22.49 -18.02 3.54
CA HIS A 12 23.74 -18.34 2.84
C HIS A 12 24.90 -18.56 3.81
N LEU A 13 25.06 -17.67 4.80
CA LEU A 13 26.08 -17.81 5.84
C LEU A 13 25.91 -19.11 6.62
N TYR A 14 24.67 -19.47 6.97
CA TYR A 14 24.35 -20.73 7.63
C TYR A 14 24.75 -21.94 6.76
N MET A 15 24.36 -21.95 5.48
CA MET A 15 24.70 -23.04 4.56
C MET A 15 26.20 -23.21 4.36
N THR A 16 26.95 -22.10 4.27
CA THR A 16 28.42 -22.14 4.19
C THR A 16 29.03 -22.72 5.47
N LYS A 17 28.59 -22.26 6.65
CA LYS A 17 29.12 -22.75 7.93
C LYS A 17 28.68 -24.16 8.28
N ARG A 18 27.57 -24.64 7.72
CA ARG A 18 27.04 -25.98 7.98
C ARG A 18 27.93 -27.10 7.43
N LYS A 19 28.79 -26.80 6.45
CA LYS A 19 29.76 -27.75 5.89
C LYS A 19 30.80 -28.19 6.93
N ASP A 20 31.28 -27.25 7.75
CA ASP A 20 32.41 -27.51 8.67
C ASP A 20 31.99 -27.59 10.15
N HIS A 21 30.76 -27.18 10.50
CA HIS A 21 30.31 -27.05 11.89
C HIS A 21 29.01 -27.77 12.17
N THR A 22 28.79 -28.13 13.44
CA THR A 22 27.51 -28.64 13.95
C THR A 22 26.38 -27.62 13.74
N GLN A 23 25.13 -28.11 13.74
CA GLN A 23 23.97 -27.28 13.41
C GLN A 23 23.81 -26.12 14.39
N GLU A 24 24.12 -26.34 15.67
CA GLU A 24 24.01 -25.34 16.73
C GLU A 24 25.04 -24.22 16.55
N VAL A 25 26.30 -24.59 16.31
CA VAL A 25 27.39 -23.64 16.08
C VAL A 25 27.18 -22.84 14.80
N ALA A 26 26.75 -23.50 13.71
CA ALA A 26 26.44 -22.83 12.45
C ALA A 26 25.26 -21.86 12.60
N ALA A 27 24.22 -22.23 13.34
CA ALA A 27 23.05 -21.38 13.60
C ALA A 27 23.42 -20.14 14.43
N ALA A 28 24.20 -20.33 15.50
CA ALA A 28 24.71 -19.24 16.32
C ALA A 28 25.57 -18.26 15.51
N LYS A 29 26.49 -18.78 14.68
CA LYS A 29 27.33 -17.97 13.77
C LYS A 29 26.52 -17.18 12.73
N ALA A 30 25.37 -17.72 12.30
CA ALA A 30 24.48 -17.05 11.36
C ALA A 30 23.44 -16.12 12.03
N GLY A 31 23.47 -16.01 13.37
CA GLY A 31 22.54 -15.17 14.13
C GLY A 31 21.10 -15.65 14.08
N MET A 32 20.86 -16.97 14.04
CA MET A 32 19.52 -17.56 14.03
C MET A 32 19.38 -18.67 15.06
N SER A 33 18.15 -18.94 15.49
CA SER A 33 17.87 -20.03 16.43
C SER A 33 18.05 -21.41 15.77
N VAL A 34 18.43 -22.41 16.57
CA VAL A 34 18.57 -23.82 16.11
C VAL A 34 17.27 -24.33 15.48
N ARG A 35 16.12 -23.97 16.05
CA ARG A 35 14.80 -24.29 15.49
C ARG A 35 14.63 -23.74 14.08
N THR A 36 15.13 -22.55 13.82
CA THR A 36 15.01 -21.96 12.49
C THR A 36 16.03 -22.49 11.51
N ALA A 37 17.26 -22.74 11.96
CA ALA A 37 18.25 -23.46 11.17
C ALA A 37 17.69 -24.82 10.69
N ARG A 38 17.01 -25.59 11.54
CA ARG A 38 16.31 -26.83 11.15
C ARG A 38 15.27 -26.62 10.05
N ARG A 39 14.51 -25.52 10.08
CA ARG A 39 13.55 -25.18 9.01
C ARG A 39 14.25 -24.77 7.72
N VAL A 40 15.36 -24.03 7.83
CA VAL A 40 16.16 -23.60 6.68
C VAL A 40 16.82 -24.79 6.00
N THR A 41 17.34 -25.77 6.75
CA THR A 41 17.90 -27.01 6.19
C THR A 41 16.86 -27.81 5.39
N LYS A 42 15.59 -27.79 5.81
CA LYS A 42 14.50 -28.50 5.12
C LYS A 42 13.84 -27.69 4.00
N ALA A 43 14.11 -26.38 3.92
CA ALA A 43 13.47 -25.52 2.94
C ALA A 43 14.19 -25.61 1.60
N THR A 44 13.44 -25.81 0.52
CA THR A 44 13.95 -25.82 -0.86
C THR A 44 14.23 -24.40 -1.37
N GLU A 45 13.56 -23.39 -0.79
CA GLU A 45 13.57 -22.01 -1.27
C GLU A 45 14.09 -21.01 -0.23
N LEU A 46 14.74 -19.95 -0.72
CA LEU A 46 15.19 -18.84 0.11
C LEU A 46 14.00 -18.03 0.67
N PRO A 47 14.16 -17.37 1.84
CA PRO A 47 13.14 -16.50 2.40
C PRO A 47 12.59 -15.45 1.43
N SER A 48 13.42 -14.88 0.55
CA SER A 48 12.99 -13.92 -0.47
C SER A 48 12.22 -14.52 -1.64
N GLN A 49 12.44 -15.81 -1.95
CA GLN A 49 11.76 -16.51 -3.03
C GLN A 49 10.37 -16.97 -2.64
N LYS A 50 10.08 -17.02 -1.34
CA LYS A 50 8.76 -17.42 -0.85
C LYS A 50 7.73 -16.37 -1.27
N PRO A 51 6.58 -16.80 -1.82
CA PRO A 51 5.53 -15.88 -2.18
C PRO A 51 5.09 -15.10 -0.95
N VAL A 52 4.91 -13.79 -1.12
CA VAL A 52 4.31 -12.94 -0.09
C VAL A 52 2.93 -13.50 0.23
N ARG A 53 2.65 -13.75 1.51
CA ARG A 53 1.35 -14.26 1.92
C ARG A 53 0.28 -13.21 1.61
N ASP A 54 -0.61 -13.51 0.68
CA ASP A 54 -1.84 -12.75 0.52
C ASP A 54 -2.83 -13.19 1.61
N TRP A 55 -3.11 -12.29 2.54
CA TRP A 55 -4.02 -12.53 3.66
C TRP A 55 -5.46 -12.12 3.33
N ARG A 56 -5.76 -11.68 2.09
CA ARG A 56 -7.13 -11.42 1.68
C ARG A 56 -7.85 -12.71 1.32
N THR A 57 -8.70 -13.18 2.23
CA THR A 57 -9.54 -14.36 2.01
C THR A 57 -10.77 -14.07 1.13
N ARG A 58 -11.17 -12.81 0.96
CA ARG A 58 -12.40 -12.45 0.24
C ARG A 58 -12.13 -11.43 -0.87
N THR A 59 -12.66 -11.72 -2.06
CA THR A 59 -12.72 -10.78 -3.18
C THR A 59 -13.53 -9.55 -2.79
N ASN A 60 -13.12 -8.37 -3.24
CA ASN A 60 -13.84 -7.13 -2.98
C ASN A 60 -15.24 -7.18 -3.62
N PRO A 61 -16.33 -7.01 -2.87
CA PRO A 61 -17.69 -7.02 -3.44
C PRO A 61 -17.95 -5.86 -4.42
N PHE A 62 -17.15 -4.80 -4.37
CA PHE A 62 -17.29 -3.64 -5.25
C PHE A 62 -16.43 -3.71 -6.52
N ALA A 63 -15.66 -4.78 -6.74
CA ALA A 63 -14.69 -4.84 -7.83
C ALA A 63 -15.31 -4.53 -9.21
N ASP A 64 -16.49 -5.10 -9.50
CA ASP A 64 -17.15 -4.96 -10.79
C ASP A 64 -17.72 -3.56 -11.04
N VAL A 65 -18.14 -2.89 -9.97
CA VAL A 65 -18.85 -1.59 -10.03
C VAL A 65 -17.89 -0.41 -9.78
N TRP A 66 -16.67 -0.71 -9.32
CA TRP A 66 -15.69 0.29 -8.93
C TRP A 66 -15.24 1.15 -10.12
N ASP A 67 -14.75 0.52 -11.19
CA ASP A 67 -14.19 1.24 -12.33
C ASP A 67 -15.27 1.81 -13.26
N THR A 68 -16.45 1.18 -13.28
CA THR A 68 -17.57 1.53 -14.16
C THR A 68 -18.39 2.70 -13.64
N GLU A 69 -18.74 2.71 -12.35
CA GLU A 69 -19.67 3.71 -11.79
C GLU A 69 -19.00 4.62 -10.75
N ILE A 70 -18.21 4.06 -9.84
CA ILE A 70 -17.69 4.80 -8.68
C ILE A 70 -16.56 5.76 -9.07
N VAL A 71 -15.59 5.29 -9.86
CA VAL A 71 -14.43 6.10 -10.27
C VAL A 71 -14.83 7.33 -11.10
N PRO A 72 -15.71 7.24 -12.11
CA PRO A 72 -16.17 8.42 -12.85
C PRO A 72 -16.82 9.48 -11.95
N LEU A 73 -17.69 9.06 -11.02
CA LEU A 73 -18.36 9.97 -10.08
C LEU A 73 -17.37 10.68 -9.15
N LEU A 74 -16.36 9.95 -8.66
CA LEU A 74 -15.30 10.52 -7.82
C LEU A 74 -14.39 11.48 -8.58
N ARG A 75 -14.13 11.24 -9.87
CA ARG A 75 -13.36 12.17 -10.72
C ARG A 75 -14.14 13.45 -11.02
N CYS A 76 -15.43 13.33 -11.33
CA CYS A 76 -16.30 14.49 -11.55
C CYS A 76 -16.49 15.31 -10.28
N SER A 77 -16.54 14.68 -9.11
CA SER A 77 -16.80 15.34 -7.83
C SER A 77 -16.01 14.69 -6.69
N PRO A 78 -14.75 15.13 -6.45
CA PRO A 78 -13.87 14.49 -5.46
C PRO A 78 -14.35 14.65 -4.01
N LYS A 79 -15.21 15.64 -3.74
CA LYS A 79 -15.81 15.90 -2.42
C LYS A 79 -17.05 15.05 -2.11
N LEU A 80 -17.49 14.21 -3.05
CA LEU A 80 -18.68 13.37 -2.88
C LEU A 80 -18.53 12.42 -1.68
N LYS A 81 -19.61 12.27 -0.89
CA LYS A 81 -19.60 11.42 0.30
C LYS A 81 -19.86 9.96 -0.09
N ALA A 82 -19.20 9.04 0.62
CA ALA A 82 -19.38 7.59 0.42
C ALA A 82 -20.83 7.14 0.64
N ILE A 83 -21.55 7.79 1.58
CA ILE A 83 -22.97 7.51 1.86
C ILE A 83 -23.83 7.78 0.62
N THR A 84 -23.59 8.90 -0.07
CA THR A 84 -24.34 9.26 -1.28
C THR A 84 -24.06 8.29 -2.41
N LEU A 85 -22.81 7.84 -2.56
CA LEU A 85 -22.44 6.81 -3.52
C LEU A 85 -23.10 5.47 -3.21
N LEU A 86 -23.13 5.06 -1.94
CA LEU A 86 -23.77 3.80 -1.55
C LEU A 86 -25.28 3.83 -1.83
N ARG A 87 -25.95 4.95 -1.53
CA ARG A 87 -27.38 5.10 -1.83
C ARG A 87 -27.67 5.03 -3.33
N LYS A 88 -26.85 5.71 -4.14
CA LYS A 88 -26.96 5.62 -5.60
C LYS A 88 -26.79 4.17 -6.08
N LEU A 89 -25.81 3.44 -5.54
CA LEU A 89 -25.60 2.03 -5.87
C LEU A 89 -26.76 1.13 -5.44
N GLN A 90 -27.43 1.45 -4.33
CA GLN A 90 -28.63 0.73 -3.88
C GLN A 90 -29.84 1.01 -4.77
N GLU A 91 -29.94 2.21 -5.33
CA GLU A 91 -30.98 2.58 -6.31
C GLU A 91 -30.75 1.88 -7.66
N ASP A 92 -29.49 1.88 -8.14
CA ASP A 92 -29.12 1.30 -9.44
C ASP A 92 -29.07 -0.24 -9.40
N HIS A 93 -28.70 -0.85 -8.26
CA HIS A 93 -28.60 -2.30 -8.06
C HIS A 93 -29.28 -2.72 -6.75
N ALA A 94 -30.60 -2.90 -6.81
CA ALA A 94 -31.39 -3.35 -5.66
C ALA A 94 -30.83 -4.66 -5.07
N ASP A 95 -30.79 -4.73 -3.73
CA ASP A 95 -30.37 -5.88 -2.89
C ASP A 95 -28.92 -6.38 -2.98
N ARG A 96 -28.09 -5.85 -3.89
CA ARG A 96 -26.68 -6.29 -4.00
C ARG A 96 -25.78 -5.67 -2.92
N PHE A 97 -26.12 -4.47 -2.41
CA PHE A 97 -25.25 -3.69 -1.53
C PHE A 97 -25.93 -3.29 -0.21
N PRO A 98 -25.80 -4.09 0.87
CA PRO A 98 -26.34 -3.73 2.18
C PRO A 98 -25.58 -2.56 2.80
N GLU A 99 -26.24 -1.81 3.69
CA GLU A 99 -25.66 -0.66 4.40
C GLU A 99 -24.39 -1.01 5.20
N SER A 100 -24.25 -2.28 5.62
CA SER A 100 -23.07 -2.78 6.31
C SER A 100 -21.77 -2.64 5.50
N MET A 101 -21.86 -2.57 4.17
CA MET A 101 -20.69 -2.39 3.29
C MET A 101 -20.23 -0.93 3.18
N ARG A 102 -20.94 0.03 3.79
CA ARG A 102 -20.56 1.45 3.80
C ARG A 102 -19.13 1.66 4.28
N ARG A 103 -18.71 0.99 5.36
CA ARG A 103 -17.35 1.10 5.90
C ARG A 103 -16.28 0.60 4.93
N THR A 104 -16.60 -0.46 4.18
CA THR A 104 -15.73 -0.99 3.13
C THR A 104 -15.58 0.03 2.00
N LEU A 105 -16.69 0.63 1.56
CA LEU A 105 -16.70 1.66 0.54
C LEU A 105 -15.91 2.91 0.96
N GLU A 106 -16.13 3.40 2.19
CA GLU A 106 -15.38 4.53 2.75
C GLU A 106 -13.87 4.29 2.74
N ARG A 107 -13.43 3.10 3.16
CA ARG A 107 -12.01 2.72 3.15
C ARG A 107 -11.44 2.71 1.73
N HIS A 108 -12.17 2.14 0.77
CA HIS A 108 -11.76 2.11 -0.64
C HIS A 108 -11.66 3.52 -1.23
N ILE A 109 -12.63 4.40 -0.96
CA ILE A 109 -12.60 5.80 -1.43
C ILE A 109 -11.44 6.55 -0.79
N SER A 110 -11.17 6.34 0.50
CA SER A 110 -10.01 6.96 1.17
C SER A 110 -8.70 6.50 0.56
N GLN A 111 -8.57 5.21 0.23
CA GLN A 111 -7.38 4.66 -0.43
C GLN A 111 -7.24 5.26 -1.84
N TRP A 112 -8.32 5.32 -2.62
CA TRP A 112 -8.31 5.92 -3.94
C TRP A 112 -7.94 7.40 -3.90
N ARG A 113 -8.48 8.18 -2.95
CA ARG A 113 -8.11 9.59 -2.76
C ARG A 113 -6.64 9.78 -2.40
N ALA A 114 -6.02 8.82 -1.72
CA ALA A 114 -4.59 8.88 -1.41
C ALA A 114 -3.70 8.62 -2.65
N LEU A 115 -4.22 7.92 -3.66
CA LEU A 115 -3.50 7.57 -4.89
C LEU A 115 -3.77 8.56 -6.03
N GLU A 116 -5.04 8.89 -6.25
CA GLU A 116 -5.57 9.60 -7.42
C GLU A 116 -6.31 10.90 -7.05
N GLY A 117 -6.42 11.21 -5.75
CA GLY A 117 -7.17 12.38 -5.30
C GLY A 117 -6.51 13.70 -5.70
N PRO A 118 -7.27 14.81 -5.75
CA PRO A 118 -6.69 16.13 -5.94
C PRO A 118 -5.65 16.36 -4.85
N GLY A 119 -4.46 16.83 -5.24
CA GLY A 119 -3.33 17.00 -4.34
C GLY A 119 -3.74 17.74 -3.08
N LYS A 120 -3.79 17.04 -1.95
CA LYS A 120 -3.97 17.69 -0.66
C LYS A 120 -2.66 18.37 -0.33
N GLU A 121 -2.67 19.68 -0.10
CA GLU A 121 -1.50 20.40 0.37
C GLU A 121 -0.98 19.70 1.65
N VAL A 122 0.21 19.11 1.53
CA VAL A 122 0.86 18.43 2.64
C VAL A 122 1.51 19.50 3.49
N PHE A 123 0.81 19.93 4.55
CA PHE A 123 1.40 20.81 5.55
C PHE A 123 2.22 19.96 6.53
N PHE A 124 3.54 20.17 6.55
CA PHE A 124 4.38 19.62 7.60
C PHE A 124 4.26 20.55 8.82
N PRO A 125 3.71 20.08 9.96
CA PRO A 125 3.68 20.90 11.15
C PRO A 125 5.11 21.23 11.56
N GLN A 126 5.49 22.51 11.51
CA GLN A 126 6.73 22.96 12.09
C GLN A 126 6.57 22.90 13.61
N THR A 127 7.04 21.82 14.23
CA THR A 127 7.12 21.75 15.69
C THR A 127 8.22 22.69 16.15
N TYR A 128 7.87 23.94 16.44
CA TYR A 128 8.75 24.85 17.14
C TYR A 128 8.79 24.42 18.61
N GLN A 129 9.95 23.96 19.08
CA GLN A 129 10.17 23.69 20.50
C GLN A 129 10.43 25.03 21.22
N PRO A 130 9.49 25.53 22.05
CA PRO A 130 9.68 26.78 22.76
C PRO A 130 10.85 26.63 23.74
N GLY A 131 11.94 27.38 23.50
CA GLY A 131 13.16 27.31 24.30
C GLY A 131 14.45 27.28 23.47
N VAL A 132 14.38 26.91 22.19
CA VAL A 132 15.53 26.98 21.28
C VAL A 132 15.61 28.38 20.65
N ARG A 133 15.92 29.38 21.47
CA ARG A 133 16.37 30.70 20.98
C ARG A 133 17.88 30.65 20.74
N GLY A 134 18.25 30.67 19.46
CA GLY A 134 19.48 31.29 18.96
C GLY A 134 20.82 30.69 19.42
N PHE A 135 21.32 29.72 18.67
CA PHE A 135 22.73 29.74 18.30
C PHE A 135 22.82 29.49 16.79
N LEU A 136 23.17 30.54 16.04
CA LEU A 136 23.57 30.44 14.65
C LEU A 136 24.71 29.41 14.53
N MET A 137 24.40 28.23 13.99
CA MET A 137 25.40 27.41 13.31
C MET A 137 24.78 26.91 12.02
N GLN A 138 25.11 27.69 11.00
CA GLN A 138 24.91 27.46 9.59
C GLN A 138 25.58 26.14 9.18
N LYS A 139 24.89 25.02 9.34
CA LYS A 139 25.22 23.82 8.58
C LYS A 139 24.59 23.95 7.20
N ARG A 140 25.43 24.36 6.24
CA ARG A 140 25.23 24.11 4.81
C ARG A 140 24.68 22.69 4.66
N ARG A 141 23.43 22.57 4.22
CA ARG A 141 22.87 21.29 3.80
C ARG A 141 23.07 21.22 2.31
N ASP A 142 23.98 20.35 1.90
CA ASP A 142 24.33 20.09 0.51
C ASP A 142 23.06 19.85 -0.32
N LYS A 143 22.85 20.70 -1.33
CA LYS A 143 21.87 20.52 -2.39
C LYS A 143 22.37 19.40 -3.31
N ALA A 144 22.35 18.15 -2.85
CA ALA A 144 22.70 17.01 -3.69
C ALA A 144 22.02 15.73 -3.19
N SER A 145 20.69 15.65 -3.29
CA SER A 145 19.93 14.39 -3.51
C SER A 145 18.44 14.64 -3.37
N ALA A 146 17.83 15.26 -4.38
CA ALA A 146 16.37 15.30 -4.53
C ALA A 146 15.97 15.20 -6.02
N LYS A 147 16.65 14.31 -6.76
CA LYS A 147 16.27 13.92 -8.12
C LYS A 147 16.65 12.45 -8.34
N ARG A 148 15.95 11.55 -7.66
CA ARG A 148 15.84 10.13 -8.06
C ARG A 148 14.68 9.55 -7.26
N PHE A 149 13.87 8.74 -7.91
CA PHE A 149 12.59 8.18 -7.44
C PHE A 149 11.35 9.05 -7.70
N PHE A 150 11.17 9.45 -8.96
CA PHE A 150 9.93 9.13 -9.67
C PHE A 150 10.19 9.16 -11.18
N LYS A 151 10.84 8.12 -11.70
CA LYS A 151 10.86 7.82 -13.13
C LYS A 151 10.83 6.31 -13.29
N HIS A 152 9.93 5.87 -14.16
CA HIS A 152 9.58 4.50 -14.54
C HIS A 152 8.43 3.85 -13.75
N ALA A 153 7.21 4.23 -14.12
CA ALA A 153 6.19 3.26 -14.51
C ALA A 153 5.21 3.96 -15.47
N SER A 154 5.68 4.17 -16.70
CA SER A 154 4.81 4.44 -17.84
C SER A 154 3.90 3.23 -18.05
N VAL A 155 2.59 3.48 -17.92
CA VAL A 155 1.54 3.09 -18.87
C VAL A 155 1.61 1.67 -19.44
N GLN A 156 0.66 0.85 -19.01
CA GLN A 156 -0.10 0.03 -19.95
C GLN A 156 -1.53 -0.19 -19.44
N THR A 157 -2.38 0.82 -19.62
CA THR A 157 -3.81 0.61 -19.83
C THR A 157 -4.10 0.86 -21.30
N ARG A 158 -3.92 -0.18 -22.11
CA ARG A 158 -4.63 -0.30 -23.38
C ARG A 158 -6.04 -0.80 -23.05
N TYR A 159 -6.98 0.12 -22.89
CA TYR A 159 -8.36 -0.10 -23.30
C TYR A 159 -8.86 1.20 -23.93
N GLY A 160 -8.80 1.20 -25.26
CA GLY A 160 -9.48 2.20 -26.08
C GLY A 160 -10.89 1.73 -26.36
N ALA A 161 -11.88 2.56 -26.02
CA ALA A 161 -13.17 2.71 -26.69
C ALA A 161 -13.83 3.92 -26.01
N ARG A 162 -13.76 5.12 -26.60
CA ARG A 162 -14.80 5.72 -27.44
C ARG A 162 -16.20 5.75 -26.80
N SER A 163 -16.76 6.98 -26.73
CA SER A 163 -18.17 7.37 -26.49
C SER A 163 -18.64 7.30 -25.02
N SER A 164 -19.27 8.29 -24.36
CA SER A 164 -19.97 9.52 -24.79
C SER A 164 -20.05 10.53 -23.62
N PRO A 165 -20.10 11.85 -23.88
CA PRO A 165 -20.24 12.88 -22.84
C PRO A 165 -21.73 13.15 -22.57
N ILE A 166 -22.41 12.34 -21.76
CA ILE A 166 -23.84 12.62 -21.45
C ILE A 166 -24.21 12.57 -19.95
N ILE A 167 -23.43 11.95 -19.06
CA ILE A 167 -23.94 11.68 -17.69
C ILE A 167 -23.60 12.78 -16.65
N CYS A 168 -22.94 13.88 -17.05
CA CYS A 168 -22.52 14.91 -16.08
C CYS A 168 -23.62 15.86 -15.59
N THR A 169 -24.86 15.77 -16.11
CA THR A 169 -25.88 16.82 -15.94
C THR A 169 -27.02 16.46 -14.98
N ALA A 170 -26.78 15.73 -13.87
CA ALA A 170 -27.86 15.38 -12.94
C ALA A 170 -27.59 15.54 -11.44
N ILE A 171 -26.40 15.98 -10.99
CA ILE A 171 -26.12 16.11 -9.55
C ILE A 171 -25.86 17.57 -9.17
N ARG A 172 -26.88 18.41 -9.41
CA ARG A 172 -26.96 19.76 -8.84
C ARG A 172 -28.41 20.11 -8.52
N ARG A 173 -29.04 19.33 -7.63
CA ARG A 173 -30.23 19.70 -6.83
C ARG A 173 -30.57 18.55 -5.88
N GLN A 174 -30.08 18.66 -4.64
CA GLN A 174 -30.74 18.32 -3.37
C GLN A 174 -29.72 18.47 -2.23
#